data_AF-M1B037-F1
#
_entry.id   AF-M1B037-F1
#
_cell.length_a   1.000
_cell.length_b   1.000
_cell.length_c   1.000
_cell.angle_alpha   90.00
_cell.angle_beta   90.00
_cell.angle_gamma   90.00
#
_symmetry.space_group_name_H-M   'P 1'
#
loop_
_entity.id
_entity.type
_entity.pdbx_description
1 polymer ?
#
loop_
_entity_poly.entity_id
_entity_poly.type
_entity_poly.pdbx_seq_one_letter_code
_entity_poly.pdbx_strand_id
1 'polypeptide(L)'
;MSRLSFRPRPLDIHKKLPIVKSVKDFEDDDSQSNTRNQIIRLAAEAADIEVQHTSSKKFIPEIPIPEYVVVDTYERDYSRTFAQPTSYIHARGARAEIGEFVEYDLDNEDEDWLQDLNRERKALAAEKLETILHKLEVLDHKARERAGVITPTLNSPIPVLLSFDASVEALQSLTIKYGIFQSIYTYWKDKTSMKFLSTYSYTSMIINGHCNQ
;
A
#
# COMPACT_ATOMS: atom_id res chain seq x y z
N MET A 1 -32.60 -0.93 -51.04
CA MET A 1 -32.01 -0.72 -49.70
C MET A 1 -32.67 0.50 -49.07
N SER A 2 -33.57 0.29 -48.10
CA SER A 2 -34.26 1.38 -47.40
C SER A 2 -33.32 1.95 -46.34
N ARG A 3 -32.96 3.24 -46.46
CA ARG A 3 -32.16 3.95 -45.45
C ARG A 3 -33.00 4.03 -44.17
N LEU A 4 -32.56 3.35 -43.10
CA LEU A 4 -33.09 3.54 -41.75
C LEU A 4 -33.01 5.04 -41.43
N SER A 5 -34.15 5.70 -41.35
CA SER A 5 -34.21 7.11 -41.02
C SER A 5 -33.84 7.28 -39.54
N PHE A 6 -32.61 7.70 -39.28
CA PHE A 6 -32.22 8.18 -37.96
C PHE A 6 -32.94 9.52 -37.74
N ARG A 7 -34.11 9.46 -37.11
CA ARG A 7 -34.71 10.66 -36.53
C ARG A 7 -34.01 10.89 -35.20
N PRO A 8 -33.44 12.07 -34.94
CA PRO A 8 -32.96 12.41 -33.61
C PRO A 8 -34.15 12.33 -32.65
N ARG A 9 -34.23 11.23 -31.89
CA ARG A 9 -35.19 11.04 -30.82
C ARG A 9 -34.59 11.77 -29.62
N PRO A 10 -35.30 12.72 -28.99
CA PRO A 10 -34.82 13.33 -27.75
C PRO A 10 -34.44 12.23 -26.76
N LEU A 11 -33.20 12.28 -26.25
CA LEU A 11 -32.75 11.35 -25.24
C LEU A 11 -33.61 11.54 -23.99
N ASP A 12 -34.27 10.48 -23.56
CA ASP A 12 -35.02 10.50 -22.30
C ASP A 12 -34.03 10.43 -21.14
N ILE A 13 -33.79 11.57 -20.51
CA ILE A 13 -32.86 11.70 -19.36
C ILE A 13 -33.33 10.94 -18.11
N HIS A 14 -34.59 10.50 -18.08
CA HIS A 14 -35.13 9.68 -16.98
C HIS A 14 -35.02 8.18 -17.27
N LYS A 15 -34.62 7.81 -18.50
CA LYS A 15 -34.35 6.41 -18.84
C LYS A 15 -33.06 5.97 -18.16
N LYS A 16 -33.18 5.08 -17.16
CA LYS A 16 -32.02 4.48 -16.49
C LYS A 16 -31.17 3.74 -17.51
N LEU A 17 -29.88 4.06 -17.57
CA LEU A 17 -28.92 3.33 -18.38
C LEU A 17 -28.63 1.99 -17.71
N PRO A 18 -28.58 0.87 -18.45
CA PRO A 18 -28.09 -0.38 -17.91
C PRO A 18 -26.62 -0.20 -17.50
N ILE A 19 -26.32 -0.40 -16.22
CA ILE A 19 -24.96 -0.37 -15.68
C ILE A 19 -24.45 -1.79 -15.65
N VAL A 20 -23.41 -2.06 -16.41
CA VAL A 20 -22.66 -3.32 -16.37
C VAL A 20 -21.78 -3.29 -15.14
N LYS A 21 -21.93 -4.29 -14.24
CA LYS A 21 -21.15 -4.38 -13.00
C LYS A 21 -20.01 -5.39 -13.12
N SER A 22 -20.18 -6.40 -13.98
CA SER A 22 -19.16 -7.43 -14.20
C SER A 22 -19.13 -7.89 -15.65
N VAL A 23 -17.99 -8.46 -16.09
CA VAL A 23 -17.82 -9.03 -17.45
C VAL A 23 -18.80 -10.19 -17.70
N LYS A 24 -19.35 -10.80 -16.64
CA LYS A 24 -20.38 -11.84 -16.71
C LYS A 24 -21.76 -11.33 -17.12
N ASP A 25 -22.02 -10.03 -16.96
CA ASP A 25 -23.31 -9.42 -17.30
C ASP A 25 -23.49 -9.24 -18.83
N PHE A 26 -22.49 -9.59 -19.63
CA PHE A 26 -22.56 -9.53 -21.10
C PHE A 26 -23.17 -10.79 -21.74
N GLU A 27 -23.28 -11.89 -21.01
CA GLU A 27 -23.65 -13.19 -21.59
C GLU A 27 -25.17 -13.49 -21.54
N ASP A 28 -25.98 -12.66 -20.87
CA ASP A 28 -27.36 -13.02 -20.48
C ASP A 28 -28.49 -12.31 -21.26
N ASP A 29 -28.19 -11.56 -22.34
CA ASP A 29 -29.19 -10.74 -23.06
C ASP A 29 -29.47 -11.19 -24.51
N ASP A 30 -29.81 -12.47 -24.69
CA ASP A 30 -30.31 -13.03 -25.95
C ASP A 30 -31.69 -13.72 -25.77
N SER A 31 -32.70 -13.01 -25.25
CA SER A 31 -34.11 -13.41 -25.51
C SER A 31 -35.18 -12.31 -25.34
N GLN A 32 -35.66 -11.82 -26.49
CA GLN A 32 -37.06 -11.52 -26.83
C GLN A 32 -37.94 -10.65 -25.90
N SER A 33 -38.26 -9.46 -26.42
CA SER A 33 -39.62 -8.93 -26.64
C SER A 33 -40.72 -9.36 -25.67
N ASN A 34 -41.25 -8.42 -24.87
CA ASN A 34 -42.70 -8.39 -24.66
C ASN A 34 -43.27 -6.98 -24.47
N THR A 35 -44.22 -6.69 -25.36
CA THR A 35 -45.07 -5.51 -25.41
C THR A 35 -46.29 -5.75 -24.51
N ARG A 36 -46.95 -4.67 -24.06
CA ARG A 36 -48.40 -4.57 -23.78
C ARG A 36 -48.86 -4.78 -22.33
N ASN A 37 -49.57 -3.76 -21.80
CA ASN A 37 -50.69 -3.74 -20.82
C ASN A 37 -50.69 -2.35 -20.12
N GLN A 38 -51.33 -1.28 -20.60
CA GLN A 38 -52.75 -0.99 -20.85
C GLN A 38 -53.69 -1.00 -19.60
N ILE A 39 -53.92 0.25 -19.11
CA ILE A 39 -55.18 0.92 -18.66
C ILE A 39 -55.67 0.80 -17.17
N ILE A 40 -56.15 1.97 -16.68
CA ILE A 40 -57.30 2.28 -15.76
C ILE A 40 -56.90 2.62 -14.30
N ARG A 41 -56.84 3.89 -13.85
CA ARG A 41 -57.90 4.89 -13.46
C ARG A 41 -58.81 4.45 -12.30
N LEU A 42 -58.75 5.11 -11.13
CA LEU A 42 -59.70 6.15 -10.63
C LEU A 42 -59.59 6.34 -9.09
N ALA A 43 -59.99 7.53 -8.66
CA ALA A 43 -59.95 8.13 -7.33
C ALA A 43 -60.77 7.45 -6.22
N ALA A 44 -60.44 7.71 -4.95
CA ALA A 44 -61.29 8.45 -3.98
C ALA A 44 -60.68 8.48 -2.55
N GLU A 45 -60.85 9.62 -1.90
CA GLU A 45 -60.63 9.92 -0.49
C GLU A 45 -61.33 8.95 0.49
N ALA A 46 -60.68 8.68 1.63
CA ALA A 46 -61.13 9.06 2.99
C ALA A 46 -60.36 8.27 4.05
N ALA A 47 -60.11 8.93 5.17
CA ALA A 47 -59.38 8.44 6.32
C ALA A 47 -60.01 7.18 6.95
N ASP A 48 -59.17 6.25 7.40
CA ASP A 48 -59.17 5.79 8.79
C ASP A 48 -57.94 4.92 9.10
N ILE A 49 -57.53 4.99 10.36
CA ILE A 49 -56.33 4.40 10.93
C ILE A 49 -56.48 2.87 10.96
N GLU A 50 -55.81 2.18 10.06
CA GLU A 50 -55.42 0.79 10.26
C GLU A 50 -54.10 0.56 9.51
N VAL A 51 -53.07 0.09 10.24
CA VAL A 51 -51.72 -0.14 9.72
C VAL A 51 -51.78 -1.32 8.74
N GLN A 52 -52.11 -1.03 7.48
CA GLN A 52 -51.93 -1.96 6.37
C GLN A 52 -50.43 -2.16 6.18
N HIS A 53 -49.99 -3.39 6.43
CA HIS A 53 -48.68 -3.90 6.05
C HIS A 53 -48.58 -3.90 4.51
N THR A 54 -48.27 -2.74 3.95
CA THR A 54 -48.02 -2.59 2.51
C THR A 54 -46.65 -3.17 2.24
N SER A 55 -46.61 -4.30 1.54
CA SER A 55 -45.40 -4.89 0.97
C SER A 55 -44.87 -3.99 -0.16
N SER A 56 -44.43 -2.78 0.20
CA SER A 56 -43.64 -1.93 -0.66
C SER A 56 -42.19 -2.36 -0.49
N LYS A 57 -41.74 -3.33 -1.29
CA LYS A 57 -40.31 -3.58 -1.53
C LYS A 57 -39.74 -2.34 -2.23
N LYS A 58 -39.50 -1.28 -1.46
CA LYS A 58 -38.56 -0.24 -1.82
C LYS A 58 -37.23 -0.97 -1.97
N PHE A 59 -36.63 -0.89 -3.16
CA PHE A 59 -35.21 -1.21 -3.34
C PHE A 59 -34.44 -0.23 -2.45
N ILE A 60 -34.28 -0.59 -1.18
CA ILE A 60 -33.27 0.01 -0.33
C ILE A 60 -31.97 -0.45 -1.00
N PRO A 61 -31.08 0.47 -1.45
CA PRO A 61 -29.75 0.06 -1.85
C PRO A 61 -29.12 -0.59 -0.62
N GLU A 62 -29.04 -1.92 -0.63
CA GLU A 62 -28.35 -2.68 0.40
C GLU A 62 -26.91 -2.20 0.39
N ILE A 63 -26.51 -1.57 1.50
CA ILE A 63 -25.14 -1.09 1.68
C ILE A 63 -24.28 -2.34 1.70
N PRO A 64 -23.34 -2.52 0.74
CA PRO A 64 -22.52 -3.71 0.69
C PRO A 64 -21.72 -3.83 2.00
N ILE A 65 -21.80 -5.00 2.62
CA ILE A 65 -21.03 -5.34 3.83
C ILE A 65 -19.64 -5.79 3.35
N PRO A 66 -18.54 -5.25 3.90
CA PRO A 66 -17.20 -5.70 3.53
C PRO A 66 -16.98 -7.16 3.95
N GLU A 67 -16.34 -7.92 3.07
CA GLU A 67 -15.85 -9.26 3.41
C GLU A 67 -14.62 -9.15 4.32
N TYR A 68 -14.51 -10.08 5.28
CA TYR A 68 -13.31 -10.20 6.11
C TYR A 68 -12.50 -11.41 5.68
N VAL A 69 -11.18 -11.31 5.84
CA VAL A 69 -10.23 -12.38 5.51
C VAL A 69 -9.55 -12.82 6.80
N VAL A 70 -9.51 -14.13 7.03
CA VAL A 70 -8.72 -14.71 8.13
C VAL A 70 -7.29 -14.85 7.65
N VAL A 71 -6.36 -14.27 8.40
CA VAL A 71 -4.93 -14.30 8.09
C VAL A 71 -4.26 -15.40 8.92
N ASP A 72 -3.75 -16.43 8.25
CA ASP A 72 -3.18 -17.61 8.93
C ASP A 72 -1.94 -17.27 9.80
N THR A 73 -1.19 -16.21 9.45
CA THR A 73 0.01 -15.80 10.19
C THR A 73 -0.28 -14.93 11.40
N TYR A 74 -1.54 -14.51 11.61
CA TYR A 74 -1.90 -13.50 12.62
C TYR A 74 -1.40 -13.84 14.03
N GLU A 75 -1.63 -15.09 14.48
CA GLU A 75 -1.22 -15.54 15.82
C GLU A 75 0.30 -15.64 15.99
N ARG A 76 1.04 -15.70 14.87
CA ARG A 76 2.49 -15.74 14.84
C ARG A 76 3.10 -14.34 14.85
N ASP A 77 2.46 -13.41 14.13
CA ASP A 77 2.92 -12.04 13.96
C ASP A 77 2.54 -11.15 15.16
N TYR A 78 1.42 -11.44 15.82
CA TYR A 78 0.93 -10.68 16.97
C TYR A 78 0.89 -11.51 18.24
N SER A 79 1.90 -11.31 19.10
CA SER A 79 1.94 -11.95 20.41
C SER A 79 0.90 -11.36 21.39
N ARG A 80 0.21 -12.21 22.14
CA ARG A 80 -0.82 -11.81 23.14
C ARG A 80 -0.20 -11.44 24.49
N THR A 81 0.65 -10.41 24.52
CA THR A 81 1.42 -10.00 25.71
C THR A 81 0.75 -8.90 26.53
N PHE A 82 -0.37 -8.34 26.05
CA PHE A 82 -1.06 -7.27 26.76
C PHE A 82 -1.72 -7.77 28.06
N ALA A 83 -1.28 -7.24 29.20
CA ALA A 83 -1.91 -7.45 30.50
C ALA A 83 -2.79 -6.24 30.84
N GLN A 84 -4.11 -6.45 30.92
CA GLN A 84 -5.06 -5.38 31.20
C GLN A 84 -4.84 -4.79 32.61
N PRO A 85 -4.55 -3.48 32.73
CA PRO A 85 -4.42 -2.83 34.02
C PRO A 85 -5.78 -2.68 34.72
N THR A 86 -5.74 -2.52 36.05
CA THR A 86 -6.96 -2.30 36.87
C THR A 86 -7.53 -0.88 36.72
N SER A 87 -6.75 0.05 36.18
CA SER A 87 -7.15 1.43 35.89
C SER A 87 -7.24 1.66 34.37
N TYR A 88 -7.84 2.78 33.96
CA TYR A 88 -7.81 3.20 32.56
C TYR A 88 -6.38 3.51 32.09
N ILE A 89 -6.15 3.33 30.78
CA ILE A 89 -4.85 3.60 30.15
C ILE A 89 -4.64 5.11 30.09
N HIS A 90 -3.62 5.59 30.78
CA HIS A 90 -3.14 6.96 30.64
C HIS A 90 -1.96 6.96 29.68
N ALA A 91 -2.23 7.20 28.39
CA ALA A 91 -1.17 7.21 27.38
C ALA A 91 -0.21 8.39 27.62
N ARG A 92 1.07 8.08 27.82
CA ARG A 92 2.17 9.02 27.55
C ARG A 92 2.76 8.68 26.19
N GLY A 93 3.34 9.67 25.51
CA GLY A 93 3.93 9.46 24.18
C GLY A 93 4.96 8.34 24.20
N ALA A 94 4.75 7.30 23.39
CA ALA A 94 5.56 6.08 23.36
C ALA A 94 7.07 6.34 23.17
N ARG A 95 7.43 7.49 22.56
CA ARG A 95 8.81 7.86 22.23
C ARG A 95 9.64 8.37 23.42
N ALA A 96 9.02 8.64 24.57
CA ALA A 96 9.73 9.22 25.71
C ALA A 96 10.45 8.20 26.60
N GLU A 97 10.08 6.90 26.52
CA GLU A 97 10.53 5.89 27.49
C GLU A 97 11.15 4.61 26.87
N ILE A 98 11.09 4.42 25.54
CA ILE A 98 11.57 3.19 24.87
C ILE A 98 12.92 3.46 24.18
N GLY A 99 14.03 3.25 24.90
CA GLY A 99 15.37 2.93 24.38
C GLY A 99 15.89 3.66 23.13
N GLU A 100 16.90 3.07 22.48
CA GLU A 100 17.33 3.47 21.15
C GLU A 100 16.34 2.85 20.14
N PHE A 101 15.42 3.67 19.62
CA PHE A 101 14.42 3.23 18.64
C PHE A 101 15.07 3.09 17.26
N VAL A 102 14.99 1.90 16.68
CA VAL A 102 15.45 1.59 15.32
C VAL A 102 14.23 1.61 14.41
N GLU A 103 14.22 2.51 13.43
CA GLU A 103 13.10 2.68 12.48
C GLU A 103 13.30 1.89 11.17
N TYR A 104 14.46 1.28 10.99
CA TYR A 104 14.79 0.57 9.76
C TYR A 104 14.30 -0.87 9.83
N ASP A 105 13.34 -1.23 8.98
CA ASP A 105 12.90 -2.61 8.75
C ASP A 105 13.65 -3.18 7.53
N LEU A 106 14.11 -4.42 7.62
CA LEU A 106 14.76 -5.09 6.48
C LEU A 106 13.74 -5.38 5.37
N ASP A 107 14.08 -5.03 4.13
CA ASP A 107 13.33 -5.48 2.97
C ASP A 107 13.81 -6.86 2.48
N ASN A 108 13.12 -7.42 1.49
CA ASN A 108 13.47 -8.74 0.95
C ASN A 108 14.93 -8.79 0.43
N GLU A 109 15.45 -7.70 -0.13
CA GLU A 109 16.83 -7.63 -0.63
C GLU A 109 17.83 -7.67 0.53
N ASP A 110 17.55 -6.94 1.61
CA ASP A 110 18.35 -6.93 2.84
C ASP A 110 18.35 -8.33 3.49
N GLU A 111 17.19 -8.99 3.56
CA GLU A 111 17.05 -10.34 4.11
C GLU A 111 17.83 -11.38 3.29
N ASP A 112 17.71 -11.35 1.97
CA ASP A 112 18.44 -12.24 1.06
C ASP A 112 19.95 -12.04 1.20
N TRP A 113 20.40 -10.78 1.23
CA TRP A 113 21.82 -10.44 1.44
C TRP A 113 22.33 -10.92 2.80
N LEU A 114 21.56 -10.73 3.87
CA LEU A 114 21.90 -11.19 5.21
C LEU A 114 21.98 -12.72 5.28
N GLN A 115 21.09 -13.42 4.59
CA GLN A 115 21.13 -14.87 4.49
C GLN A 115 22.43 -15.33 3.82
N ASP A 116 22.80 -14.75 2.68
CA ASP A 116 24.01 -15.10 1.95
C ASP A 116 25.28 -14.82 2.77
N LEU A 117 25.35 -13.68 3.45
CA LEU A 117 26.44 -13.36 4.38
C LEU A 117 26.56 -14.41 5.49
N ASN A 118 25.43 -14.85 6.04
CA ASN A 118 25.39 -15.81 7.14
C ASN A 118 25.59 -17.27 6.69
N ARG A 119 25.41 -17.60 5.40
CA ARG A 119 25.70 -18.94 4.86
C ARG A 119 27.18 -19.29 5.02
N GLU A 120 28.06 -18.32 4.80
CA GLU A 120 29.50 -18.54 4.93
C GLU A 120 29.94 -18.59 6.40
N ARG A 121 29.37 -17.72 7.25
CA ARG A 121 29.61 -17.67 8.70
C ARG A 121 28.38 -17.10 9.40
N LYS A 122 27.78 -17.81 10.38
CA LYS A 122 26.70 -17.24 11.24
C LYS A 122 27.25 -16.08 12.06
N ALA A 123 27.13 -14.88 11.51
CA ALA A 123 27.92 -13.72 11.91
C ALA A 123 27.06 -12.56 12.43
N LEU A 124 25.82 -12.43 11.97
CA LEU A 124 24.98 -11.27 12.25
C LEU A 124 23.49 -11.65 12.40
N ALA A 125 22.83 -11.09 13.41
CA ALA A 125 21.37 -11.19 13.59
C ALA A 125 20.66 -10.06 12.81
N ALA A 126 19.41 -10.28 12.40
CA ALA A 126 18.61 -9.30 11.66
C ALA A 126 18.49 -7.95 12.40
N GLU A 127 18.10 -7.99 13.68
CA GLU A 127 17.99 -6.80 14.54
C GLU A 127 19.29 -5.98 14.62
N LYS A 128 20.44 -6.66 14.56
CA LYS A 128 21.74 -5.97 14.54
C LYS A 128 21.98 -5.28 13.19
N LEU A 129 21.61 -5.91 12.08
CA LEU A 129 21.72 -5.29 10.77
C LEU A 129 20.84 -4.04 10.68
N GLU A 130 19.58 -4.12 11.10
CA GLU A 130 18.64 -2.99 11.18
C GLU A 130 19.23 -1.82 11.96
N THR A 131 19.76 -2.10 13.15
CA THR A 131 20.40 -1.10 14.00
C THR A 131 21.56 -0.41 13.28
N ILE A 132 22.40 -1.17 12.58
CA ILE A 132 23.57 -0.63 11.86
C ILE A 132 23.13 0.21 10.67
N LEU A 133 22.23 -0.31 9.83
CA LEU A 133 21.71 0.40 8.66
C LEU A 133 21.02 1.70 9.05
N HIS A 134 20.19 1.67 10.10
CA HIS A 134 19.55 2.86 10.65
C HIS A 134 20.56 3.91 11.06
N LYS A 135 21.60 3.54 11.82
CA LYS A 135 22.62 4.48 12.27
C LYS A 135 23.46 5.03 11.11
N LEU A 136 23.79 4.21 10.11
CA LEU A 136 24.49 4.68 8.91
C LEU A 136 23.68 5.74 8.16
N GLU A 137 22.37 5.51 7.99
CA GLU A 137 21.47 6.47 7.36
C GLU A 137 21.41 7.80 8.14
N VAL A 138 21.25 7.73 9.46
CA VAL A 138 21.23 8.92 10.33
C VAL A 138 22.57 9.68 10.31
N LEU A 139 23.69 8.96 10.34
CA LEU A 139 25.03 9.56 10.31
C LEU A 139 25.31 10.23 8.98
N ASP A 140 24.96 9.59 7.86
CA ASP A 140 25.13 10.15 6.53
C ASP A 140 24.23 11.37 6.31
N HIS A 141 22.97 11.29 6.74
CA HIS A 141 22.07 12.44 6.75
C HIS A 141 22.67 13.61 7.54
N LYS A 142 23.21 13.35 8.74
CA LYS A 142 23.87 14.39 9.55
C LYS A 142 25.13 14.94 8.88
N ALA A 143 25.88 14.12 8.15
CA ALA A 143 27.03 14.57 7.37
C ALA A 143 26.61 15.47 6.20
N ARG A 144 25.52 15.12 5.50
CA ARG A 144 24.90 15.92 4.43
C ARG A 144 24.40 17.27 4.93
N GLU A 145 23.70 17.29 6.06
CA GLU A 145 23.23 18.53 6.70
C GLU A 145 24.40 19.47 7.03
N ARG A 146 25.49 18.92 7.59
CA ARG A 146 26.70 19.71 7.90
C ARG A 146 27.40 20.24 6.65
N ALA A 147 27.35 19.52 5.55
CA ALA A 147 27.89 19.95 4.26
C ALA A 147 26.97 20.93 3.52
N GLY A 148 25.79 21.27 4.08
CA GLY A 148 24.79 22.13 3.44
C GLY A 148 24.04 21.45 2.29
N VAL A 149 24.09 20.11 2.21
CA VAL A 149 23.42 19.30 1.17
C VAL A 149 22.09 18.80 1.73
N ILE A 150 21.11 19.70 1.86
CA ILE A 150 19.83 19.46 2.56
C ILE A 150 18.79 18.87 1.60
N THR A 151 18.91 19.12 0.29
CA THR A 151 17.89 18.74 -0.70
C THR A 151 18.46 17.76 -1.73
N PRO A 152 17.89 16.54 -1.85
CA PRO A 152 18.13 15.73 -3.05
C PRO A 152 17.57 16.50 -4.24
N THR A 153 18.43 16.88 -5.18
CA THR A 153 17.96 17.47 -6.44
C THR A 153 17.26 16.39 -7.22
N LEU A 154 16.07 16.71 -7.72
CA LEU A 154 15.25 15.83 -8.56
C LEU A 154 16.17 15.33 -9.69
N ASN A 155 16.56 14.05 -9.66
CA ASN A 155 17.35 13.33 -10.66
C ASN A 155 18.89 13.22 -10.44
N SER A 156 19.44 13.56 -9.26
CA SER A 156 20.85 13.23 -8.96
C SER A 156 20.98 12.06 -7.98
N PRO A 157 21.98 11.18 -8.15
CA PRO A 157 22.26 10.15 -7.15
C PRO A 157 22.61 10.82 -5.82
N ILE A 158 22.03 10.32 -4.73
CA ILE A 158 22.27 10.86 -3.39
C ILE A 158 23.74 10.59 -3.04
N PRO A 159 24.58 11.62 -2.85
CA PRO A 159 25.97 11.40 -2.54
C PRO A 159 26.09 10.89 -1.10
N VAL A 160 26.70 9.72 -0.95
CA VAL A 160 27.11 9.21 0.36
C VAL A 160 28.34 10.00 0.82
N LEU A 161 28.18 10.81 1.87
CA LEU A 161 29.25 11.65 2.43
C LEU A 161 29.92 11.01 3.64
N LEU A 162 29.25 10.05 4.29
CA LEU A 162 29.81 9.32 5.41
C LEU A 162 31.00 8.46 4.99
N SER A 163 32.19 8.75 5.51
CA SER A 163 33.37 7.91 5.29
C SER A 163 33.34 6.64 6.13
N PHE A 164 34.03 5.60 5.65
CA PHE A 164 34.13 4.34 6.37
C PHE A 164 34.73 4.52 7.77
N ASP A 165 35.87 5.22 7.88
CA ASP A 165 36.54 5.43 9.16
C ASP A 165 35.67 6.18 10.17
N ALA A 166 34.93 7.21 9.72
CA ALA A 166 34.00 7.94 10.58
C ALA A 166 32.83 7.05 11.04
N SER A 167 32.36 6.15 10.18
CA SER A 167 31.32 5.19 10.55
C SER A 167 31.81 4.15 11.55
N VAL A 168 33.05 3.65 11.41
CA VAL A 168 33.67 2.71 12.36
C VAL A 168 33.83 3.37 13.73
N GLU A 169 34.32 4.61 13.77
CA GLU A 169 34.49 5.37 15.02
C GLU A 169 33.14 5.60 15.73
N ALA A 170 32.10 5.97 14.98
CA ALA A 170 30.78 6.23 15.54
C ALA A 170 30.06 4.95 16.00
N LEU A 171 30.34 3.80 15.38
CA LEU A 171 29.65 2.52 15.63
C LEU A 171 30.48 1.51 16.43
N GLN A 172 31.61 1.94 17.00
CA GLN A 172 32.47 1.10 17.84
C GLN A 172 31.74 0.45 19.03
N SER A 173 30.66 1.06 19.52
CA SER A 173 29.86 0.55 20.64
C SER A 173 29.13 -0.76 20.32
N LEU A 174 28.86 -1.06 19.04
CA LEU A 174 28.10 -2.24 18.63
C LEU A 174 28.92 -3.55 18.65
N THR A 175 30.22 -3.49 18.93
CA THR A 175 31.14 -4.65 19.04
C THR A 175 31.00 -5.63 17.86
N ILE A 176 31.30 -5.14 16.64
CA ILE A 176 31.19 -5.91 15.39
C ILE A 176 32.60 -6.22 14.88
N LYS A 177 32.80 -7.41 14.29
CA LYS A 177 34.08 -7.72 13.64
C LYS A 177 34.27 -6.80 12.44
N TYR A 178 35.44 -6.20 12.33
CA TYR A 178 35.78 -5.24 11.26
C TYR A 178 35.39 -5.72 9.86
N GLY A 179 35.72 -6.97 9.50
CA GLY A 179 35.40 -7.51 8.18
C GLY A 179 33.88 -7.60 7.89
N ILE A 180 33.06 -7.90 8.90
CA ILE A 180 31.60 -7.91 8.76
C ILE A 180 31.11 -6.47 8.56
N PHE A 181 31.60 -5.55 9.38
CA PHE A 181 31.22 -4.14 9.31
C PHE A 181 31.58 -3.53 7.94
N GLN A 182 32.75 -3.89 7.39
CA GLN A 182 33.16 -3.49 6.05
C GLN A 182 32.18 -3.98 4.98
N SER A 183 31.77 -5.26 5.02
CA SER A 183 30.75 -5.79 4.10
C SER A 183 29.42 -5.06 4.21
N ILE A 184 28.95 -4.77 5.44
CA ILE A 184 27.71 -4.01 5.66
C ILE A 184 27.81 -2.60 5.09
N TYR A 185 28.92 -1.90 5.35
CA TYR A 185 29.11 -0.54 4.87
C TYR A 185 29.14 -0.48 3.34
N THR A 186 29.84 -1.42 2.69
CA THR A 186 29.86 -1.51 1.22
C THR A 186 28.46 -1.77 0.67
N TYR A 187 27.74 -2.75 1.25
CA TYR A 187 26.35 -3.03 0.87
C TYR A 187 25.44 -1.81 0.98
N TRP A 188 25.43 -1.17 2.15
CA TRP A 188 24.61 0.02 2.39
C TRP A 188 24.95 1.18 1.45
N LYS A 189 26.25 1.41 1.21
CA LYS A 189 26.72 2.49 0.33
C LYS A 189 26.29 2.25 -1.12
N ASP A 190 26.41 1.02 -1.60
CA ASP A 190 26.02 0.63 -2.96
C ASP A 190 24.50 0.74 -3.12
N LYS A 191 23.73 0.19 -2.17
CA LYS A 191 22.27 0.31 -2.12
C LYS A 191 21.82 1.77 -2.14
N THR A 192 22.41 2.62 -1.31
CA THR A 192 22.06 4.05 -1.20
C THR A 192 22.41 4.83 -2.48
N SER A 193 23.53 4.47 -3.12
CA SER A 193 23.90 5.04 -4.42
C SER A 193 22.96 4.58 -5.54
N MET A 194 22.40 3.37 -5.44
CA MET A 194 21.56 2.75 -6.46
C MET A 194 20.06 3.02 -6.31
N LYS A 195 19.59 3.55 -5.17
CA LYS A 195 18.18 3.94 -4.92
C LYS A 195 17.56 4.84 -6.01
N PHE A 196 18.37 5.51 -6.84
CA PHE A 196 17.92 6.29 -8.01
C PHE A 196 17.97 5.55 -9.35
N LEU A 197 18.74 4.47 -9.50
CA LEU A 197 18.86 3.76 -10.78
C LEU A 197 17.68 2.81 -11.04
N SER A 198 17.05 2.29 -9.99
CA SER A 198 15.92 1.35 -10.09
C SER A 198 14.64 2.02 -10.64
N THR A 199 14.35 3.27 -10.23
CA THR A 199 13.21 4.05 -10.76
C THR A 199 13.36 4.39 -12.24
N TYR A 200 14.58 4.55 -12.75
CA TYR A 200 14.84 4.79 -14.18
C TYR A 200 14.82 3.51 -15.04
N SER A 201 15.17 2.35 -14.47
CA SER A 201 15.05 1.08 -15.19
C SER A 201 13.58 0.72 -15.45
N TYR A 202 12.70 0.87 -14.45
CA TYR A 202 11.28 0.55 -14.58
C TYR A 202 10.53 1.52 -15.50
N THR A 203 10.89 2.82 -15.48
CA THR A 203 10.27 3.82 -16.39
C THR A 203 10.81 3.74 -17.82
N SER A 204 12.10 3.42 -18.03
CA SER A 204 12.65 3.18 -19.36
C SER A 204 12.06 1.94 -20.04
N MET A 205 11.73 0.89 -19.27
CA MET A 205 11.03 -0.29 -19.80
C MET A 205 9.59 0.02 -20.24
N ILE A 206 8.88 0.89 -19.53
CA ILE A 206 7.51 1.29 -19.90
C ILE A 206 7.49 2.21 -21.13
N ILE A 207 8.49 3.09 -21.31
CA ILE A 207 8.52 4.04 -22.43
C ILE A 207 8.99 3.36 -23.74
N ASN A 208 9.89 2.37 -23.67
CA ASN A 208 10.40 1.67 -24.86
C ASN A 208 9.53 0.48 -25.32
N GLY A 209 8.45 0.15 -24.62
CA GLY A 209 7.52 -0.93 -24.98
C GLY A 209 6.48 -0.58 -26.06
N HIS A 210 6.42 0.67 -26.54
CA HIS A 210 5.35 1.13 -27.45
C HIS A 210 5.84 1.63 -28.81
N CYS A 211 6.88 1.02 -29.37
CA CYS A 211 7.23 1.24 -30.78
C CYS A 211 7.81 -0.03 -31.42
N ASN A 212 6.94 -1.00 -31.71
CA ASN A 212 7.10 -1.98 -32.79
C ASN A 212 5.80 -2.78 -32.93
N GLN A 213 4.87 -2.26 -33.73
CA GLN A 213 3.91 -3.02 -34.52
C GLN A 213 3.58 -2.23 -35.79
#